data_AF-A0A3A8LNW8-F1
#
_entry.id   AF-A0A3A8LNW8-F1
#
_cell.length_a   1.000
_cell.length_b   1.000
_cell.length_c   1.000
_cell.angle_alpha   90.00
_cell.angle_beta   90.00
_cell.angle_gamma   90.00
#
_symmetry.space_group_name_H-M   'P 1'
#
loop_
_entity.id
_entity.type
_entity.pdbx_description
1 polymer ?
#
loop_
_entity_poly.entity_id
_entity_poly.type
_entity_poly.pdbx_seq_one_letter_code
_entity_poly.pdbx_strand_id
1 'polypeptide(L)'
;MMPLDTLDMGRGIPLELVEALALEREVARLVAGKRRGPLTPVAEFESRKRGFDWVDLGQTELPLGTLFEAILRVPQLRPPRTGHIGNWEEIVQGRAGALDFNKAIVERGLGYPLIYSLTRTEDHGLENGDAVYLPGSLVHQGVRRELPLYTWDGADFARRTREAPLFTPFVLAEVDGTRVPVVSLHWRRLERHPVFPFVQEEAFFRTHEPAVRAALEVLLEAARHQKNPRNAFFDLFSHQIGLDGSMQRVGVEPEGAGYRMGEVFYASAAELVDASMIPYRAATDPAGFVANVASLPRWLPRVSGTVATLLLAMLNTHYPDGPVDRATMTRPFNPHLHWGARDMAGYPPVRPGYFARSASIKSAQWICDTLIKHFQDFDPLLFILAPAAVFMLCPSSSHPRDAELVADLFHALAGLAPPRDVSPEAAMDPVSEVVRGWLARSRPELSSYFLSRFHPRRGLAQDGEVPVHSSVVEPEGFRELSVAQACRVVGALVQLLEPPRSPNSPSSPE
;
A
#
# COMPACT_ATOMS: atom_id res chain seq x y z
N MET A 1 16.86 9.99 -25.87
CA MET A 1 16.24 8.65 -25.85
C MET A 1 17.09 7.75 -26.73
N MET A 2 17.78 6.76 -26.16
CA MET A 2 18.20 5.63 -26.97
C MET A 2 16.94 4.87 -27.41
N PRO A 3 16.92 4.28 -28.61
CA PRO A 3 15.87 3.34 -28.97
C PRO A 3 15.79 2.23 -27.93
N LEU A 4 14.60 1.94 -27.41
CA LEU A 4 14.35 0.90 -26.39
C LEU A 4 14.61 -0.53 -26.92
N ASP A 5 15.06 -0.69 -28.16
CA ASP A 5 15.29 -1.96 -28.85
C ASP A 5 16.72 -2.53 -28.67
N THR A 6 17.61 -1.86 -27.93
CA THR A 6 19.02 -2.29 -27.75
C THR A 6 19.37 -2.75 -26.33
N LEU A 7 18.41 -3.25 -25.56
CA LEU A 7 18.71 -3.78 -24.21
C LEU A 7 19.40 -5.15 -24.31
N ASP A 8 20.60 -5.22 -23.73
CA ASP A 8 21.45 -6.41 -23.65
C ASP A 8 20.94 -7.33 -22.52
N MET A 9 20.23 -8.39 -22.90
CA MET A 9 19.63 -9.41 -22.01
C MET A 9 20.65 -10.14 -21.09
N GLY A 10 21.94 -9.79 -21.15
CA GLY A 10 22.99 -10.30 -20.28
C GLY A 10 23.16 -9.55 -18.95
N ARG A 11 22.50 -8.40 -18.72
CA ARG A 11 22.74 -7.54 -17.54
C ARG A 11 21.83 -7.79 -16.33
N GLY A 12 20.75 -8.54 -16.50
CA GLY A 12 19.79 -8.85 -15.44
C GLY A 12 18.70 -7.78 -15.27
N ILE A 13 17.52 -8.22 -14.86
CA ILE A 13 16.28 -7.44 -14.74
C ILE A 13 16.44 -6.19 -13.85
N PRO A 14 17.18 -6.19 -12.71
CA PRO A 14 17.30 -5.00 -11.87
C PRO A 14 17.89 -3.79 -12.58
N LEU A 15 18.95 -4.00 -13.37
CA LEU A 15 19.60 -2.93 -14.10
C LEU A 15 18.76 -2.49 -15.30
N GLU A 16 18.19 -3.45 -16.03
CA GLU A 16 17.30 -3.17 -17.16
C GLU A 16 16.06 -2.38 -16.76
N LEU A 17 15.40 -2.73 -15.64
CA LEU A 17 14.23 -2.02 -15.15
C LEU A 17 14.59 -0.58 -14.77
N VAL A 18 15.73 -0.40 -14.11
CA VAL A 18 16.21 0.91 -13.69
C VAL A 18 16.60 1.79 -14.88
N GLU A 19 17.24 1.22 -15.92
CA GLU A 19 17.52 1.89 -17.19
C GLU A 19 16.21 2.26 -17.92
N ALA A 20 15.28 1.30 -18.04
CA ALA A 20 13.99 1.49 -18.72
C ALA A 20 13.12 2.57 -18.08
N LEU A 21 13.17 2.71 -16.75
CA LEU A 21 12.49 3.78 -16.02
C LEU A 21 13.19 5.14 -16.14
N ALA A 22 14.20 5.26 -17.01
CA ALA A 22 15.04 6.42 -17.19
C ALA A 22 15.59 6.97 -15.86
N LEU A 23 15.73 6.09 -14.87
CA LEU A 23 16.35 6.41 -13.61
C LEU A 23 17.86 6.60 -13.81
N GLU A 24 18.40 6.47 -15.04
CA GLU A 24 19.80 6.69 -15.43
C GLU A 24 20.46 7.95 -14.83
N ARG A 25 19.73 9.06 -14.58
CA ARG A 25 20.31 10.23 -13.88
C ARG A 25 20.40 10.04 -12.38
N GLU A 26 19.40 9.39 -11.81
CA GLU A 26 19.43 8.88 -10.45
C GLU A 26 20.48 7.75 -10.29
N VAL A 27 20.75 6.99 -11.37
CA VAL A 27 21.72 5.91 -11.47
C VAL A 27 23.11 6.39 -11.79
N ALA A 28 23.28 7.48 -12.53
CA ALA A 28 24.56 8.14 -12.67
C ALA A 28 24.99 8.76 -11.32
N ARG A 29 24.02 9.19 -10.50
CA ARG A 29 24.25 9.55 -9.08
C ARG A 29 24.56 8.32 -8.21
N LEU A 30 23.90 7.18 -8.46
CA LEU A 30 24.28 5.88 -7.90
C LEU A 30 25.74 5.54 -8.29
N VAL A 31 26.10 5.48 -9.56
CA VAL A 31 27.40 4.99 -10.05
C VAL A 31 28.57 5.97 -9.78
N ALA A 32 28.35 7.29 -9.72
CA ALA A 32 29.44 8.28 -9.66
C ALA A 32 29.89 8.73 -8.25
N GLY A 33 29.28 8.26 -7.17
CA GLY A 33 29.72 8.54 -5.79
C GLY A 33 29.74 10.02 -5.34
N LYS A 34 29.19 10.95 -6.13
CA LYS A 34 29.14 12.38 -5.80
C LYS A 34 27.84 12.71 -5.07
N ARG A 35 27.94 12.92 -3.75
CA ARG A 35 26.86 13.35 -2.85
C ARG A 35 26.25 14.68 -3.29
N ARG A 36 25.14 14.61 -4.03
CA ARG A 36 24.00 15.55 -4.01
C ARG A 36 22.85 14.87 -4.79
N GLY A 37 22.21 13.89 -4.16
CA GLY A 37 21.08 13.09 -4.67
C GLY A 37 20.72 11.94 -3.71
N PRO A 38 19.49 11.40 -3.74
CA PRO A 38 18.96 10.50 -2.71
C PRO A 38 19.35 9.01 -2.82
N LEU A 39 19.97 8.56 -3.93
CA LEU A 39 20.13 7.13 -4.24
C LEU A 39 21.58 6.61 -4.08
N THR A 40 21.73 5.39 -3.52
CA THR A 40 22.97 4.73 -3.04
C THR A 40 23.71 3.88 -4.07
N PRO A 41 25.01 4.12 -4.36
CA PRO A 41 25.71 3.43 -5.44
C PRO A 41 25.45 1.93 -5.63
N VAL A 42 25.32 1.48 -6.89
CA VAL A 42 25.13 0.05 -7.22
C VAL A 42 26.22 -0.81 -6.56
N ALA A 43 27.46 -0.31 -6.51
CA ALA A 43 28.57 -0.96 -5.83
C ALA A 43 28.36 -1.16 -4.30
N GLU A 44 27.59 -0.29 -3.64
CA GLU A 44 27.22 -0.45 -2.22
C GLU A 44 26.15 -1.54 -2.01
N PHE A 45 25.26 -1.73 -2.98
CA PHE A 45 24.35 -2.88 -3.02
C PHE A 45 25.10 -4.18 -3.33
N GLU A 46 25.95 -4.20 -4.36
CA GLU A 46 26.80 -5.34 -4.72
C GLU A 46 27.66 -5.81 -3.53
N SER A 47 28.30 -4.86 -2.84
CA SER A 47 29.12 -5.15 -1.65
C SER A 47 28.31 -5.36 -0.37
N ARG A 48 26.96 -5.29 -0.46
CA ARG A 48 26.03 -5.47 0.67
C ARG A 48 26.31 -4.54 1.85
N LYS A 49 26.89 -3.37 1.58
CA LYS A 49 27.12 -2.31 2.59
C LYS A 49 25.84 -1.54 2.89
N ARG A 50 24.93 -1.48 1.92
CA ARG A 50 23.61 -0.89 2.02
C ARG A 50 22.56 -1.96 1.73
N GLY A 51 21.56 -2.07 2.60
CA GLY A 51 20.43 -3.00 2.49
C GLY A 51 19.16 -2.36 1.96
N PHE A 52 19.04 -1.03 1.95
CA PHE A 52 17.84 -0.34 1.50
C PHE A 52 18.12 1.00 0.82
N ASP A 53 17.41 1.23 -0.27
CA ASP A 53 17.12 2.56 -0.79
C ASP A 53 15.74 2.61 -1.45
N TRP A 54 15.29 3.79 -1.85
CA TRP A 54 13.95 3.94 -2.42
C TRP A 54 13.83 5.10 -3.40
N VAL A 55 12.81 5.01 -4.27
CA VAL A 55 12.45 6.03 -5.25
C VAL A 55 10.97 6.33 -5.14
N ASP A 56 10.62 7.62 -5.04
CA ASP A 56 9.25 8.10 -5.21
C ASP A 56 9.02 8.47 -6.67
N LEU A 57 8.33 7.61 -7.43
CA LEU A 57 8.02 7.93 -8.83
C LEU A 57 7.09 9.14 -8.94
N GLY A 58 6.32 9.47 -7.89
CA GLY A 58 5.48 10.65 -7.81
C GLY A 58 6.22 11.99 -7.98
N GLN A 59 7.54 11.98 -7.84
CA GLN A 59 8.38 13.17 -8.00
C GLN A 59 9.21 13.14 -9.28
N THR A 60 9.02 12.13 -10.13
CA THR A 60 9.80 11.94 -11.36
C THR A 60 9.06 12.48 -12.58
N GLU A 61 9.83 13.01 -13.53
CA GLU A 61 9.32 13.41 -14.84
C GLU A 61 9.23 12.22 -15.82
N LEU A 62 9.19 10.98 -15.31
CA LEU A 62 8.99 9.76 -16.08
C LEU A 62 7.57 9.74 -16.68
N PRO A 63 7.38 9.61 -18.01
CA PRO A 63 6.05 9.45 -18.59
C PRO A 63 5.34 8.19 -18.09
N LEU A 64 4.03 8.29 -17.85
CA LEU A 64 3.21 7.16 -17.41
C LEU A 64 3.23 6.01 -18.43
N GLY A 65 3.20 6.32 -19.72
CA GLY A 65 3.29 5.32 -20.79
C GLY A 65 4.58 4.49 -20.71
N THR A 66 5.73 5.15 -20.47
CA THR A 66 7.02 4.48 -20.30
C THR A 66 7.05 3.58 -19.07
N LEU A 67 6.47 4.03 -17.94
CA LEU A 67 6.32 3.18 -16.76
C LEU A 67 5.47 1.93 -17.05
N PHE A 68 4.35 2.11 -17.74
CA PHE A 68 3.45 1.00 -18.07
C PHE A 68 4.13 -0.01 -19.01
N GLU A 69 4.81 0.48 -20.04
CA GLU A 69 5.57 -0.36 -20.97
C GLU A 69 6.70 -1.12 -20.27
N ALA A 70 7.42 -0.48 -19.36
CA ALA A 70 8.48 -1.13 -18.59
C ALA A 70 7.92 -2.29 -17.74
N ILE A 71 6.76 -2.11 -17.10
CA ILE A 71 6.08 -3.17 -16.34
C ILE A 71 5.67 -4.32 -17.27
N LEU A 72 4.97 -3.99 -18.37
CA LEU A 72 4.40 -5.00 -19.27
C LEU A 72 5.47 -5.75 -20.10
N ARG A 73 6.66 -5.17 -20.27
CA ARG A 73 7.77 -5.80 -21.02
C ARG A 73 8.48 -6.90 -20.23
N VAL A 74 8.40 -6.92 -18.91
CA VAL A 74 9.02 -7.94 -18.05
C VAL A 74 7.91 -8.87 -17.54
N PRO A 75 7.62 -10.01 -18.20
CA PRO A 75 6.43 -10.82 -17.89
C PRO A 75 6.39 -11.34 -16.45
N GLN A 76 7.55 -11.53 -15.83
CA GLN A 76 7.67 -11.96 -14.44
C GLN A 76 7.27 -10.85 -13.46
N LEU A 77 7.49 -9.59 -13.81
CA LEU A 77 7.26 -8.44 -12.95
C LEU A 77 5.77 -8.13 -12.86
N ARG A 78 5.19 -8.35 -11.69
CA ARG A 78 3.81 -7.98 -11.38
C ARG A 78 3.80 -7.21 -10.07
N PRO A 79 3.87 -5.87 -10.12
CA PRO A 79 3.90 -5.05 -8.93
C PRO A 79 2.67 -5.27 -8.05
N PRO A 80 2.83 -5.49 -6.73
CA PRO A 80 1.68 -5.56 -5.84
C PRO A 80 0.98 -4.21 -5.77
N ARG A 81 -0.35 -4.28 -5.74
CA ARG A 81 -1.22 -3.18 -5.33
C ARG A 81 -1.89 -3.55 -4.02
N THR A 82 -1.35 -3.04 -2.91
CA THR A 82 -1.85 -3.39 -1.57
C THR A 82 -3.15 -2.69 -1.22
N GLY A 83 -4.22 -3.44 -0.94
CA GLY A 83 -5.45 -2.87 -0.39
C GLY A 83 -5.98 -3.72 0.75
N HIS A 84 -6.79 -3.14 1.62
CA HIS A 84 -7.31 -3.88 2.76
C HIS A 84 -8.49 -4.75 2.36
N ILE A 85 -8.76 -5.80 3.13
CA ILE A 85 -9.93 -6.65 2.94
C ILE A 85 -11.23 -5.87 3.19
N GLY A 86 -12.30 -6.16 2.41
CA GLY A 86 -13.59 -5.47 2.54
C GLY A 86 -14.36 -5.33 1.22
N ASN A 87 -14.77 -4.11 0.88
CA ASN A 87 -15.68 -3.70 -0.21
C ASN A 87 -15.14 -3.87 -1.64
N TRP A 88 -14.21 -4.80 -1.88
CA TRP A 88 -13.60 -5.04 -3.18
C TRP A 88 -14.58 -5.40 -4.29
N GLU A 89 -15.75 -5.97 -3.99
CA GLU A 89 -16.79 -6.18 -5.01
C GLU A 89 -17.14 -4.85 -5.71
N GLU A 90 -17.28 -3.75 -4.98
CA GLU A 90 -17.56 -2.43 -5.56
C GLU A 90 -16.39 -1.92 -6.39
N ILE A 91 -15.15 -2.18 -5.96
CA ILE A 91 -13.92 -1.85 -6.70
C ILE A 91 -13.90 -2.62 -8.03
N VAL A 92 -14.18 -3.93 -7.99
CA VAL A 92 -14.21 -4.78 -9.18
C VAL A 92 -15.27 -4.33 -10.17
N GLN A 93 -16.43 -3.90 -9.67
CA GLN A 93 -17.50 -3.38 -10.50
C GLN A 93 -17.23 -1.96 -11.02
N GLY A 94 -16.13 -1.32 -10.61
CA GLY A 94 -15.77 0.04 -11.02
C GLY A 94 -16.76 1.09 -10.52
N ARG A 95 -17.19 0.93 -9.26
CA ARG A 95 -18.18 1.80 -8.63
C ARG A 95 -17.77 2.23 -7.21
N ALA A 96 -16.48 2.14 -6.88
CA ALA A 96 -15.92 2.47 -5.57
C ALA A 96 -15.27 3.86 -5.51
N GLY A 97 -15.58 4.73 -6.48
CA GLY A 97 -15.15 6.12 -6.50
C GLY A 97 -13.63 6.22 -6.61
N ALA A 98 -12.99 6.81 -5.60
CA ALA A 98 -11.54 6.95 -5.58
C ALA A 98 -10.81 5.61 -5.67
N LEU A 99 -11.38 4.53 -5.12
CA LEU A 99 -10.73 3.21 -5.09
C LEU A 99 -10.74 2.49 -6.45
N ASP A 100 -11.41 3.03 -7.46
CA ASP A 100 -11.38 2.50 -8.83
C ASP A 100 -9.97 2.51 -9.43
N PHE A 101 -9.02 3.29 -8.89
CA PHE A 101 -7.61 3.18 -9.30
C PHE A 101 -7.07 1.75 -9.13
N ASN A 102 -7.58 0.99 -8.16
CA ASN A 102 -7.17 -0.41 -7.98
C ASN A 102 -7.62 -1.25 -9.19
N LYS A 103 -8.85 -1.04 -9.67
CA LYS A 103 -9.36 -1.70 -10.88
C LYS A 103 -8.51 -1.33 -12.09
N ALA A 104 -8.19 -0.04 -12.26
CA ALA A 104 -7.38 0.44 -13.38
C ALA A 104 -6.03 -0.30 -13.48
N ILE A 105 -5.34 -0.46 -12.35
CA ILE A 105 -4.04 -1.15 -12.29
C ILE A 105 -4.19 -2.63 -12.66
N VAL A 106 -5.18 -3.32 -12.06
CA VAL A 106 -5.31 -4.77 -12.19
C VAL A 106 -5.90 -5.18 -13.54
N GLU A 107 -6.94 -4.51 -14.02
CA GLU A 107 -7.62 -4.80 -15.31
C GLU A 107 -6.66 -4.65 -16.50
N ARG A 108 -5.61 -3.82 -16.36
CA ARG A 108 -4.61 -3.55 -17.39
C ARG A 108 -3.34 -4.38 -17.26
N GLY A 109 -3.28 -5.30 -16.30
CA GLY A 109 -2.09 -6.12 -16.06
C GLY A 109 -0.88 -5.34 -15.52
N LEU A 110 -1.07 -4.12 -15.02
CA LEU A 110 0.01 -3.29 -14.46
C LEU A 110 0.40 -3.70 -13.03
N GLY A 111 -0.33 -4.64 -12.45
CA GLY A 111 -0.09 -5.17 -11.12
C GLY A 111 -1.16 -6.19 -10.73
N TYR A 112 -1.15 -6.59 -9.46
CA TYR A 112 -2.14 -7.50 -8.92
C TYR A 112 -2.59 -7.07 -7.51
N PRO A 113 -3.81 -7.41 -7.10
CA PRO A 113 -4.32 -7.02 -5.78
C PRO A 113 -3.74 -7.92 -4.69
N LEU A 114 -2.87 -7.34 -3.86
CA LEU A 114 -2.33 -7.97 -2.65
C LEU A 114 -3.18 -7.51 -1.45
N ILE A 115 -3.95 -8.42 -0.87
CA ILE A 115 -5.00 -8.11 0.09
C ILE A 115 -4.47 -8.24 1.52
N TYR A 116 -4.53 -7.13 2.25
CA TYR A 116 -4.14 -7.01 3.65
C TYR A 116 -5.34 -7.19 4.58
N SER A 117 -5.25 -8.15 5.49
CA SER A 117 -6.32 -8.51 6.43
C SER A 117 -6.03 -8.08 7.87
N LEU A 118 -4.77 -7.78 8.24
CA LEU A 118 -4.39 -7.32 9.59
C LEU A 118 -4.76 -5.84 9.85
N THR A 119 -5.96 -5.45 9.41
CA THR A 119 -6.59 -4.13 9.57
C THR A 119 -7.65 -4.15 10.70
N ARG A 120 -8.38 -3.05 10.88
CA ARG A 120 -9.51 -2.97 11.79
C ARG A 120 -10.81 -2.73 11.04
N THR A 121 -11.92 -3.24 11.54
CA THR A 121 -13.26 -2.82 11.10
C THR A 121 -13.43 -1.33 11.28
N GLU A 122 -14.23 -0.71 10.45
CA GLU A 122 -14.79 0.61 10.71
C GLU A 122 -15.71 0.60 11.94
N ASP A 123 -15.82 1.73 12.61
CA ASP A 123 -16.86 2.01 13.59
C ASP A 123 -18.19 2.40 12.92
N HIS A 124 -19.23 2.62 13.71
CA HIS A 124 -20.54 3.02 13.22
C HIS A 124 -20.46 4.36 12.45
N GLY A 125 -19.81 5.36 13.05
CA GLY A 125 -19.68 6.72 12.53
C GLY A 125 -18.76 6.89 11.33
N LEU A 126 -17.98 5.87 10.96
CA LEU A 126 -16.88 5.96 9.97
C LEU A 126 -15.80 6.96 10.37
N GLU A 127 -15.62 7.17 11.68
CA GLU A 127 -14.64 8.11 12.23
C GLU A 127 -13.31 7.40 12.48
N ASN A 128 -13.36 6.14 12.90
CA ASN A 128 -12.19 5.33 13.23
C ASN A 128 -12.21 3.98 12.50
N GLY A 129 -11.03 3.35 12.47
CA GLY A 129 -10.84 2.07 11.79
C GLY A 129 -10.76 2.23 10.29
N ASP A 130 -11.16 1.20 9.55
CA ASP A 130 -11.06 1.20 8.09
C ASP A 130 -12.33 1.69 7.41
N ALA A 131 -12.50 3.02 7.41
CA ALA A 131 -13.61 3.70 6.74
C ALA A 131 -13.51 3.71 5.20
N VAL A 132 -12.48 3.06 4.63
CA VAL A 132 -12.22 3.02 3.19
C VAL A 132 -12.69 1.70 2.60
N TYR A 133 -12.26 0.58 3.18
CA TYR A 133 -12.61 -0.76 2.71
C TYR A 133 -13.79 -1.38 3.46
N LEU A 134 -14.16 -0.85 4.62
CA LEU A 134 -15.33 -1.27 5.41
C LEU A 134 -15.41 -2.78 5.72
N PRO A 135 -14.38 -3.43 6.29
CA PRO A 135 -14.41 -4.87 6.54
C PRO A 135 -15.51 -5.31 7.51
N GLY A 136 -16.00 -4.43 8.39
CA GLY A 136 -17.10 -4.72 9.32
C GLY A 136 -18.50 -4.63 8.69
N SER A 137 -18.60 -4.34 7.39
CA SER A 137 -19.88 -4.18 6.68
C SER A 137 -19.88 -4.99 5.39
N LEU A 138 -21.08 -5.18 4.83
CA LEU A 138 -21.25 -5.51 3.43
C LEU A 138 -21.66 -4.26 2.67
N VAL A 139 -21.21 -4.18 1.44
CA VAL A 139 -21.52 -3.05 0.57
C VAL A 139 -22.02 -3.62 -0.73
N HIS A 140 -23.15 -3.10 -1.18
CA HIS A 140 -23.78 -3.52 -2.41
C HIS A 140 -24.35 -2.30 -3.11
N GLN A 141 -23.89 -2.02 -4.32
CA GLN A 141 -24.35 -0.91 -5.14
C GLN A 141 -24.25 0.44 -4.38
N GLY A 142 -23.10 0.69 -3.77
CA GLY A 142 -22.85 1.88 -2.95
C GLY A 142 -23.57 1.91 -1.58
N VAL A 143 -24.47 0.96 -1.29
CA VAL A 143 -25.20 0.92 -0.01
C VAL A 143 -24.44 0.08 1.01
N ARG A 144 -24.02 0.70 2.11
CA ARG A 144 -23.41 0.03 3.27
C ARG A 144 -24.50 -0.63 4.13
N ARG A 145 -24.33 -1.91 4.40
CA ARG A 145 -25.07 -2.69 5.40
C ARG A 145 -24.11 -3.14 6.50
N GLU A 146 -24.30 -2.60 7.70
CA GLU A 146 -23.52 -3.02 8.86
C GLU A 146 -23.81 -4.47 9.25
N LEU A 147 -22.77 -5.22 9.62
CA LEU A 147 -22.91 -6.58 10.12
C LEU A 147 -22.91 -6.60 11.65
N PRO A 148 -23.69 -7.47 12.31
CA PRO A 148 -23.47 -7.78 13.72
C PRO A 148 -22.10 -8.46 13.88
N LEU A 149 -21.25 -7.90 14.74
CA LEU A 149 -19.88 -8.37 14.95
C LEU A 149 -19.73 -9.04 16.32
N TYR A 150 -18.89 -10.08 16.38
CA TYR A 150 -18.61 -10.87 17.56
C TYR A 150 -17.11 -11.09 17.70
N THR A 151 -16.61 -11.05 18.94
CA THR A 151 -15.22 -11.37 19.28
C THR A 151 -15.19 -12.14 20.60
N TRP A 152 -14.06 -12.78 20.90
CA TRP A 152 -13.92 -13.59 22.11
C TRP A 152 -13.99 -12.72 23.38
N ASP A 153 -14.73 -13.14 24.40
CA ASP A 153 -14.81 -12.43 25.69
C ASP A 153 -14.05 -13.11 26.83
N GLY A 154 -13.42 -14.25 26.55
CA GLY A 154 -12.78 -15.12 27.53
C GLY A 154 -13.47 -16.47 27.68
N ALA A 155 -14.75 -16.58 27.30
CA ALA A 155 -15.53 -17.81 27.39
C ALA A 155 -16.28 -18.16 26.09
N ASP A 156 -16.81 -17.17 25.37
CA ASP A 156 -17.50 -17.37 24.09
C ASP A 156 -17.30 -16.15 23.17
N PHE A 157 -17.76 -16.25 21.93
CA PHE A 157 -17.88 -15.13 21.01
C PHE A 157 -19.12 -14.29 21.36
N ALA A 158 -18.87 -13.18 22.07
CA ALA A 158 -19.90 -12.23 22.46
C ALA A 158 -20.11 -11.15 21.40
N ARG A 159 -21.35 -10.70 21.25
CA ARG A 159 -21.69 -9.60 20.35
C ARG A 159 -21.05 -8.30 20.85
N ARG A 160 -20.47 -7.53 19.93
CA ARG A 160 -19.85 -6.23 20.22
C ARG A 160 -20.67 -5.07 19.68
N THR A 161 -20.60 -3.95 20.38
CA THR A 161 -21.05 -2.67 19.85
C THR A 161 -20.05 -2.17 18.81
N ARG A 162 -20.50 -1.30 17.90
CA ARG A 162 -19.64 -0.69 16.87
C ARG A 162 -19.12 0.69 17.28
N GLU A 163 -18.96 0.91 18.58
CA GLU A 163 -18.42 2.14 19.15
C GLU A 163 -16.91 2.26 18.94
N ALA A 164 -16.22 1.13 18.82
CA ALA A 164 -14.79 1.06 18.54
C ALA A 164 -14.49 0.08 17.39
N PRO A 165 -13.48 0.38 16.56
CA PRO A 165 -12.91 -0.56 15.59
C PRO A 165 -12.42 -1.87 16.23
N LEU A 166 -12.67 -3.00 15.57
CA LEU A 166 -12.22 -4.32 16.01
C LEU A 166 -11.16 -4.87 15.04
N PHE A 167 -10.18 -5.61 15.55
CA PHE A 167 -9.11 -6.21 14.75
C PHE A 167 -9.65 -7.35 13.87
N THR A 168 -9.68 -7.10 12.56
CA THR A 168 -10.45 -7.88 11.57
C THR A 168 -10.20 -9.39 11.62
N PRO A 169 -8.96 -9.90 11.75
CA PRO A 169 -8.71 -11.35 11.82
C PRO A 169 -9.41 -12.08 12.98
N PHE A 170 -9.78 -11.38 14.06
CA PHE A 170 -10.39 -11.99 15.25
C PHE A 170 -11.92 -11.83 15.29
N VAL A 171 -12.51 -11.20 14.28
CA VAL A 171 -13.93 -10.86 14.25
C VAL A 171 -14.72 -11.92 13.49
N LEU A 172 -15.82 -12.35 14.09
CA LEU A 172 -16.90 -13.05 13.39
C LEU A 172 -18.02 -12.07 13.06
N ALA A 173 -18.59 -12.18 11.87
CA ALA A 173 -19.82 -11.50 11.49
C ALA A 173 -20.98 -12.49 11.45
N GLU A 174 -22.18 -12.05 11.82
CA GLU A 174 -23.40 -12.83 11.60
C GLU A 174 -24.00 -12.51 10.24
N VAL A 175 -24.16 -13.54 9.42
CA VAL A 175 -24.80 -13.48 8.09
C VAL A 175 -25.80 -14.61 8.01
N ASP A 176 -27.06 -14.29 7.72
CA ASP A 176 -28.17 -15.25 7.61
C ASP A 176 -28.27 -16.18 8.83
N GLY A 177 -28.11 -15.60 10.03
CA GLY A 177 -28.17 -16.31 11.32
C GLY A 177 -26.93 -17.16 11.66
N THR A 178 -25.90 -17.17 10.81
CA THR A 178 -24.66 -17.94 11.02
C THR A 178 -23.48 -17.01 11.28
N ARG A 179 -22.67 -17.34 12.29
CA ARG A 179 -21.41 -16.63 12.58
C ARG A 179 -20.31 -17.14 11.65
N VAL A 180 -19.70 -16.24 10.90
CA VAL A 180 -18.61 -16.53 9.96
C VAL A 180 -17.44 -15.57 10.20
N PRO A 181 -16.17 -16.01 10.11
CA PRO A 181 -15.04 -15.10 10.19
C PRO A 181 -15.12 -14.00 9.13
N VAL A 182 -14.90 -12.75 9.52
CA VAL A 182 -14.99 -11.59 8.60
C VAL A 182 -14.01 -11.74 7.44
N VAL A 183 -12.79 -12.20 7.72
CA VAL A 183 -11.78 -12.47 6.68
C VAL A 183 -12.30 -13.50 5.67
N SER A 184 -12.85 -14.62 6.14
CA SER A 184 -13.44 -15.65 5.26
C SER A 184 -14.64 -15.14 4.47
N LEU A 185 -15.49 -14.30 5.07
CA LEU A 185 -16.66 -13.72 4.41
C LEU A 185 -16.24 -12.90 3.18
N HIS A 186 -15.29 -11.99 3.36
CA HIS A 186 -14.83 -11.14 2.27
C HIS A 186 -13.98 -11.91 1.27
N TRP A 187 -13.13 -12.84 1.71
CA TRP A 187 -12.32 -13.67 0.81
C TRP A 187 -13.20 -14.49 -0.15
N ARG A 188 -14.25 -15.15 0.36
CA ARG A 188 -15.23 -15.87 -0.48
C ARG A 188 -15.95 -14.97 -1.49
N ARG A 189 -16.07 -13.67 -1.22
CA ARG A 189 -16.66 -12.70 -2.15
C ARG A 189 -15.65 -12.33 -3.24
N LEU A 190 -14.38 -12.17 -2.90
CA LEU A 190 -13.30 -11.98 -3.87
C LEU A 190 -13.19 -13.14 -4.86
N GLU A 191 -13.30 -14.38 -4.38
CA GLU A 191 -13.24 -15.60 -5.20
C GLU A 191 -14.33 -15.68 -6.28
N ARG A 192 -15.43 -14.91 -6.14
CA ARG A 192 -16.47 -14.80 -7.17
C ARG A 192 -16.05 -13.96 -8.38
N HIS A 193 -14.87 -13.33 -8.32
CA HIS A 193 -14.32 -12.50 -9.37
C HIS A 193 -12.98 -13.06 -9.87
N PRO A 194 -12.98 -14.24 -10.52
CA PRO A 194 -11.75 -14.94 -10.92
C PRO A 194 -10.92 -14.21 -11.98
N VAL A 195 -11.47 -13.15 -12.60
CA VAL A 195 -10.76 -12.28 -13.54
C VAL A 195 -9.61 -11.55 -12.85
N PHE A 196 -9.69 -11.35 -11.53
CA PHE A 196 -8.62 -10.73 -10.76
C PHE A 196 -7.85 -11.75 -9.91
N PRO A 197 -6.51 -11.75 -10.01
CA PRO A 197 -5.65 -12.66 -9.26
C PRO A 197 -5.42 -12.13 -7.85
N PHE A 198 -6.46 -12.19 -7.01
CA PHE A 198 -6.36 -11.82 -5.60
C PHE A 198 -5.39 -12.73 -4.87
N VAL A 199 -4.46 -12.12 -4.13
CA VAL A 199 -3.52 -12.82 -3.28
C VAL A 199 -3.61 -12.25 -1.88
N GLN A 200 -3.67 -13.11 -0.87
CA GLN A 200 -3.68 -12.69 0.51
C GLN A 200 -2.25 -12.40 0.97
N GLU A 201 -2.00 -11.20 1.51
CA GLU A 201 -0.68 -10.81 2.00
C GLU A 201 -0.15 -11.77 3.06
N GLU A 202 -1.03 -12.19 3.97
CA GLU A 202 -0.68 -13.10 5.06
C GLU A 202 -0.28 -14.50 4.57
N ALA A 203 -0.69 -14.90 3.36
CA ALA A 203 -0.29 -16.19 2.79
C ALA A 203 1.22 -16.24 2.49
N PHE A 204 1.86 -15.11 2.17
CA PHE A 204 3.31 -15.05 2.00
C PHE A 204 4.04 -15.28 3.33
N PHE A 205 3.54 -14.68 4.41
CA PHE A 205 4.06 -14.89 5.76
C PHE A 205 3.94 -16.34 6.21
N ARG A 206 2.82 -16.99 5.90
CA ARG A 206 2.61 -18.40 6.22
C ARG A 206 3.52 -19.31 5.40
N THR A 207 3.63 -19.07 4.09
CA THR A 207 4.48 -19.89 3.19
C THR A 207 5.96 -19.78 3.57
N HIS A 208 6.41 -18.60 4.00
CA HIS A 208 7.80 -18.33 4.37
C HIS A 208 8.01 -18.22 5.89
N GLU A 209 7.12 -18.83 6.69
CA GLU A 209 7.10 -18.64 8.15
C GLU A 209 8.47 -18.87 8.83
N PRO A 210 9.25 -19.92 8.50
CA PRO A 210 10.56 -20.11 9.13
C PRO A 210 11.52 -18.93 8.87
N ALA A 211 11.54 -18.39 7.65
CA ALA A 211 12.41 -17.27 7.28
C ALA A 211 11.94 -15.97 7.94
N VAL A 212 10.63 -15.72 7.98
CA VAL A 212 10.03 -14.58 8.69
C VAL A 212 10.38 -14.62 10.17
N ARG A 213 10.20 -15.76 10.83
CA ARG A 213 10.49 -15.91 12.25
C ARG A 213 11.96 -15.64 12.55
N ALA A 214 12.87 -16.25 11.79
CA ALA A 214 14.30 -16.02 11.93
C ALA A 214 14.66 -14.54 11.72
N ALA A 215 14.06 -13.87 10.74
CA ALA A 215 14.24 -12.45 10.50
C ALA A 215 13.79 -11.59 11.69
N LEU A 216 12.61 -11.86 12.25
CA LEU A 216 12.08 -11.13 13.41
C LEU A 216 12.93 -11.36 14.67
N GLU A 217 13.41 -12.58 14.92
CA GLU A 217 14.30 -12.89 16.04
C GLU A 217 15.64 -12.12 15.93
N VAL A 218 16.25 -12.10 14.75
CA VAL A 218 17.47 -11.33 14.48
C VAL A 218 17.23 -9.84 14.69
N LEU A 219 16.11 -9.31 14.20
CA LEU A 219 15.76 -7.90 14.35
C LEU A 219 15.53 -7.52 15.82
N LEU A 220 14.86 -8.38 16.60
CA LEU A 220 14.66 -8.17 18.04
C LEU A 220 15.97 -8.08 18.81
N GLU A 221 16.92 -8.97 18.52
CA GLU A 221 18.23 -8.91 19.17
C GLU A 221 19.00 -7.66 18.72
N ALA A 222 19.00 -7.34 17.43
CA ALA A 222 19.64 -6.12 16.92
C ALA A 222 19.03 -4.84 17.51
N ALA A 223 17.72 -4.80 17.76
CA ALA A 223 17.03 -3.65 18.35
C ALA A 223 17.57 -3.28 19.75
N ARG A 224 18.01 -4.27 20.55
CA ARG A 224 18.61 -4.04 21.88
C ARG A 224 19.87 -3.19 21.82
N HIS A 225 20.62 -3.32 20.74
CA HIS A 225 21.93 -2.68 20.55
C HIS A 225 21.84 -1.40 19.70
N GLN A 226 20.64 -0.99 19.28
CA GLN A 226 20.44 0.29 18.60
C GLN A 226 20.69 1.46 19.56
N LYS A 227 21.06 2.62 19.00
CA LYS A 227 21.25 3.86 19.79
C LYS A 227 20.00 4.29 20.55
N ASN A 228 18.82 3.94 20.03
CA ASN A 228 17.53 4.15 20.68
C ASN A 228 16.71 2.86 20.62
N PRO A 229 16.91 1.94 21.58
CA PRO A 229 16.26 0.63 21.58
C PRO A 229 14.74 0.73 21.62
N ARG A 230 14.18 1.68 22.38
CA ARG A 230 12.74 1.88 22.48
C ARG A 230 12.11 2.13 21.11
N ASN A 231 12.67 3.05 20.33
CA ASN A 231 12.17 3.31 18.98
C ASN A 231 12.39 2.10 18.05
N ALA A 232 13.55 1.44 18.13
CA ALA A 232 13.80 0.25 17.32
C ALA A 232 12.79 -0.88 17.60
N PHE A 233 12.43 -1.11 18.87
CA PHE A 233 11.37 -2.05 19.22
C PHE A 233 10.00 -1.62 18.68
N PHE A 234 9.66 -0.33 18.77
CA PHE A 234 8.41 0.20 18.18
C PHE A 234 8.37 0.06 16.66
N ASP A 235 9.51 0.17 15.97
CA ASP A 235 9.62 -0.07 14.54
C ASP A 235 9.33 -1.53 14.18
N LEU A 236 9.55 -2.48 15.11
CA LEU A 236 9.27 -3.91 14.93
C LEU A 236 7.86 -4.31 15.35
N PHE A 237 7.43 -3.87 16.53
CA PHE A 237 6.15 -4.20 17.14
C PHE A 237 5.54 -2.93 17.74
N SER A 238 4.44 -2.46 17.17
CA SER A 238 3.84 -1.18 17.54
C SER A 238 2.53 -1.30 18.31
N HIS A 239 1.91 -2.47 18.29
CA HIS A 239 0.59 -2.69 18.86
C HIS A 239 0.45 -4.06 19.51
N GLN A 240 -0.43 -4.12 20.52
CA GLN A 240 -1.00 -5.36 21.00
C GLN A 240 -2.45 -5.48 20.58
N ILE A 241 -2.87 -6.71 20.36
CA ILE A 241 -4.22 -7.07 19.94
C ILE A 241 -4.82 -7.97 21.01
N GLY A 242 -5.98 -7.60 21.53
CA GLY A 242 -6.75 -8.44 22.45
C GLY A 242 -7.58 -9.47 21.68
N LEU A 243 -7.82 -10.65 22.26
CA LEU A 243 -8.75 -11.64 21.69
C LEU A 243 -10.19 -11.09 21.56
N ASP A 244 -10.51 -10.04 22.32
CA ASP A 244 -11.74 -9.25 22.18
C ASP A 244 -11.77 -8.34 20.95
N GLY A 245 -10.71 -8.36 20.13
CA GLY A 245 -10.56 -7.54 18.94
C GLY A 245 -10.07 -6.11 19.22
N SER A 246 -9.85 -5.73 20.48
CA SER A 246 -9.26 -4.43 20.78
C SER A 246 -7.82 -4.34 20.30
N MET A 247 -7.37 -3.13 19.93
CA MET A 247 -5.99 -2.89 19.53
C MET A 247 -5.46 -1.66 20.26
N GLN A 248 -4.32 -1.82 20.92
CA GLN A 248 -3.69 -0.75 21.70
C GLN A 248 -2.23 -0.55 21.28
N ARG A 249 -1.79 0.71 21.26
CA ARG A 249 -0.41 1.06 20.92
C ARG A 249 0.49 0.84 22.13
N VAL A 250 1.34 -0.17 22.05
CA VAL A 250 2.23 -0.60 23.14
C VAL A 250 3.54 -1.06 22.51
N GLY A 251 4.66 -0.68 23.13
CA GLY A 251 6.00 -1.07 22.67
C GLY A 251 6.50 -2.31 23.40
N VAL A 252 7.55 -2.93 22.85
CA VAL A 252 8.27 -4.01 23.51
C VAL A 252 9.39 -3.42 24.37
N GLU A 253 9.55 -3.95 25.58
CA GLU A 253 10.61 -3.62 26.52
C GLU A 253 11.42 -4.88 26.86
N PRO A 254 12.75 -4.84 26.78
CA PRO A 254 13.57 -5.99 27.19
C PRO A 254 13.57 -6.11 28.72
N GLU A 255 13.34 -7.32 29.23
CA GLU A 255 13.31 -7.61 30.67
C GLU A 255 14.13 -8.88 30.96
N GLY A 256 15.35 -8.68 31.46
CA GLY A 256 16.32 -9.77 31.65
C GLY A 256 16.65 -10.48 30.33
N ALA A 257 16.34 -11.78 30.28
CA ALA A 257 16.48 -12.61 29.07
C ALA A 257 15.25 -12.58 28.15
N GLY A 258 14.13 -12.04 28.61
CA GLY A 258 12.86 -12.00 27.88
C GLY A 258 12.44 -10.61 27.43
N TYR A 259 11.17 -10.51 27.06
CA TYR A 259 10.54 -9.31 26.49
C TYR A 259 9.17 -9.10 27.11
N ARG A 260 8.88 -7.88 27.58
CA ARG A 260 7.55 -7.48 28.02
C ARG A 260 6.90 -6.61 26.96
N MET A 261 5.61 -6.84 26.73
CA MET A 261 4.77 -5.94 25.95
C MET A 261 3.47 -5.81 26.73
N GLY A 262 3.18 -4.60 27.22
CA GLY A 262 2.03 -4.37 28.11
C GLY A 262 2.07 -5.30 29.33
N GLU A 263 0.99 -6.05 29.54
CA GLU A 263 0.87 -6.98 30.67
C GLU A 263 1.51 -8.36 30.41
N VAL A 264 1.89 -8.67 29.17
CA VAL A 264 2.39 -10.00 28.78
C VAL A 264 3.91 -10.02 28.77
N PHE A 265 4.48 -11.05 29.40
CA PHE A 265 5.90 -11.36 29.36
C PHE A 265 6.14 -12.58 28.49
N TYR A 266 7.12 -12.48 27.60
CA TYR A 266 7.61 -13.55 26.73
C TYR A 266 9.03 -13.90 27.20
N ALA A 267 9.29 -15.16 27.52
CA ALA A 267 10.55 -15.60 28.10
C ALA A 267 11.73 -15.54 27.11
N SER A 268 11.45 -15.42 25.81
CA SER A 268 12.48 -15.37 24.76
C SER A 268 11.99 -14.61 23.52
N ALA A 269 12.92 -14.28 22.61
CA ALA A 269 12.59 -13.68 21.31
C ALA A 269 11.73 -14.63 20.47
N ALA A 270 12.05 -15.93 20.49
CA ALA A 270 11.29 -16.96 19.78
C ALA A 270 9.83 -17.01 20.23
N GLU A 271 9.57 -16.91 21.54
CA GLU A 271 8.20 -16.91 22.09
C GLU A 271 7.42 -15.66 21.69
N LEU A 272 8.04 -14.47 21.75
CA LEU A 272 7.42 -13.23 21.28
C LEU A 272 7.09 -13.31 19.77
N VAL A 273 8.02 -13.85 18.98
CA VAL A 273 7.86 -14.04 17.53
C VAL A 273 6.76 -15.05 17.23
N ASP A 274 6.74 -16.20 17.90
CA ASP A 274 5.68 -17.20 17.77
C ASP A 274 4.30 -16.61 18.05
N ALA A 275 4.19 -15.83 19.13
CA ALA A 275 2.94 -15.13 19.45
C ALA A 275 2.55 -14.13 18.35
N SER A 276 3.52 -13.46 17.73
CA SER A 276 3.29 -12.49 16.66
C SER A 276 2.84 -13.09 15.34
N MET A 277 3.05 -14.40 15.15
CA MET A 277 2.58 -15.13 13.96
C MET A 277 1.11 -15.53 14.06
N ILE A 278 0.52 -15.53 15.27
CA ILE A 278 -0.88 -15.92 15.47
C ILE A 278 -1.87 -15.04 14.68
N PRO A 279 -1.75 -13.70 14.65
CA PRO A 279 -2.60 -12.85 13.79
C PRO A 279 -2.57 -13.24 12.30
N TYR A 280 -1.42 -13.63 11.75
CA TYR A 280 -1.29 -14.08 10.36
C TYR A 280 -1.97 -15.44 10.13
N ARG A 281 -1.82 -16.35 11.09
CA ARG A 281 -2.53 -17.65 11.08
C ARG A 281 -4.04 -17.45 11.20
N ALA A 282 -4.51 -16.53 12.03
CA ALA A 282 -5.93 -16.20 12.15
C ALA A 282 -6.52 -15.63 10.87
N ALA A 283 -5.74 -14.89 10.08
CA ALA A 283 -6.17 -14.39 8.79
C ALA A 283 -6.21 -15.48 7.70
N THR A 284 -5.28 -16.43 7.70
CA THR A 284 -5.12 -17.45 6.65
C THR A 284 -5.81 -18.78 6.96
N ASP A 285 -6.05 -19.08 8.23
CA ASP A 285 -6.84 -20.20 8.75
C ASP A 285 -7.77 -19.71 9.88
N PRO A 286 -8.83 -18.95 9.55
CA PRO A 286 -9.74 -18.42 10.56
C PRO A 286 -10.50 -19.51 11.33
N ALA A 287 -10.76 -20.66 10.69
CA ALA A 287 -11.43 -21.78 11.34
C ALA A 287 -10.54 -22.42 12.42
N GLY A 288 -9.25 -22.63 12.11
CA GLY A 288 -8.27 -23.09 13.08
C GLY A 288 -8.11 -22.12 14.25
N PHE A 289 -8.11 -20.81 14.00
CA PHE A 289 -8.08 -19.80 15.07
C PHE A 289 -9.32 -19.90 15.98
N VAL A 290 -10.53 -19.90 15.41
CA VAL A 290 -11.78 -19.98 16.19
C VAL A 290 -11.83 -21.23 17.06
N ALA A 291 -11.39 -22.38 16.54
CA ALA A 291 -11.38 -23.64 17.28
C ALA A 291 -10.41 -23.63 18.48
N ASN A 292 -9.35 -22.83 18.43
CA ASN A 292 -8.27 -22.83 19.43
C ASN A 292 -8.17 -21.52 20.24
N VAL A 293 -9.07 -20.56 20.03
CA VAL A 293 -8.98 -19.23 20.66
C VAL A 293 -8.92 -19.28 22.19
N ALA A 294 -9.60 -20.25 22.81
CA ALA A 294 -9.63 -20.44 24.25
C ALA A 294 -8.27 -20.82 24.86
N SER A 295 -7.34 -21.39 24.07
CA SER A 295 -5.99 -21.72 24.53
C SER A 295 -4.96 -20.63 24.27
N LEU A 296 -5.35 -19.52 23.62
CA LEU A 296 -4.45 -18.43 23.27
C LEU A 296 -4.30 -17.44 24.44
N PRO A 297 -3.15 -16.73 24.53
CA PRO A 297 -3.01 -15.64 25.47
C PRO A 297 -3.98 -14.50 25.12
N ARG A 298 -4.46 -13.79 26.14
CA ARG A 298 -5.42 -12.69 25.99
C ARG A 298 -4.95 -11.59 25.04
N TRP A 299 -3.64 -11.31 25.04
CA TRP A 299 -3.02 -10.27 24.23
C TRP A 299 -1.93 -10.87 23.35
N LEU A 300 -1.91 -10.44 22.09
CA LEU A 300 -0.97 -10.88 21.07
C LEU A 300 -0.20 -9.69 20.48
N PRO A 301 1.09 -9.84 20.20
CA PRO A 301 1.90 -8.79 19.61
C PRO A 301 1.60 -8.68 18.10
N ARG A 302 1.61 -7.45 17.57
CA ARG A 302 1.45 -7.19 16.13
C ARG A 302 2.77 -6.70 15.54
N VAL A 303 3.26 -7.42 14.53
CA VAL A 303 4.37 -6.95 13.69
C VAL A 303 3.96 -5.64 13.02
N SER A 304 4.85 -4.65 13.00
CA SER A 304 4.57 -3.34 12.41
C SER A 304 4.33 -3.45 10.90
N GLY A 305 3.53 -2.53 10.35
CA GLY A 305 3.32 -2.45 8.91
C GLY A 305 4.61 -2.21 8.12
N THR A 306 5.58 -1.50 8.71
CA THR A 306 6.89 -1.26 8.10
C THR A 306 7.66 -2.56 7.92
N VAL A 307 7.80 -3.37 8.97
CA VAL A 307 8.47 -4.68 8.88
C VAL A 307 7.72 -5.58 7.91
N ALA A 308 6.39 -5.61 7.99
CA ALA A 308 5.59 -6.45 7.11
C ALA A 308 5.84 -6.11 5.63
N THR A 309 5.78 -4.81 5.28
CA THR A 309 6.04 -4.31 3.92
C THR A 309 7.44 -4.68 3.43
N LEU A 310 8.48 -4.50 4.26
CA LEU A 310 9.86 -4.78 3.86
C LEU A 310 10.12 -6.28 3.69
N LEU A 311 9.56 -7.11 4.57
CA LEU A 311 9.67 -8.57 4.44
C LEU A 311 8.96 -9.06 3.18
N LEU A 312 7.77 -8.55 2.85
CA LEU A 312 7.09 -8.89 1.59
C LEU A 312 7.90 -8.50 0.36
N ALA A 313 8.56 -7.34 0.41
CA ALA A 313 9.43 -6.91 -0.66
C ALA A 313 10.66 -7.83 -0.80
N MET A 314 11.32 -8.17 0.31
CA MET A 314 12.44 -9.12 0.37
C MET A 314 12.05 -10.55 -0.01
N LEU A 315 10.81 -10.95 0.23
CA LEU A 315 10.21 -12.21 -0.20
C LEU A 315 9.66 -12.14 -1.63
N ASN A 316 10.04 -11.12 -2.39
CA ASN A 316 9.83 -11.02 -3.84
C ASN A 316 8.36 -11.04 -4.28
N THR A 317 7.47 -10.43 -3.50
CA THR A 317 6.03 -10.34 -3.83
C THR A 317 5.70 -9.67 -5.17
N HIS A 318 6.66 -9.00 -5.80
CA HIS A 318 6.53 -8.42 -7.15
C HIS A 318 6.84 -9.43 -8.27
N TYR A 319 7.16 -10.68 -7.92
CA TYR A 319 7.31 -11.84 -8.80
C TYR A 319 6.42 -12.99 -8.31
N PRO A 320 5.08 -12.86 -8.33
CA PRO A 320 4.17 -13.80 -7.67
C PRO A 320 3.99 -15.15 -8.38
N ASP A 321 4.31 -15.25 -9.67
CA ASP A 321 3.91 -16.38 -10.52
C ASP A 321 4.99 -17.47 -10.71
N GLY A 322 6.05 -17.49 -9.90
CA GLY A 322 7.08 -18.51 -10.05
C GLY A 322 8.31 -18.35 -9.15
N PRO A 323 9.26 -19.30 -9.26
CA PRO A 323 10.52 -19.21 -8.54
C PRO A 323 11.33 -18.00 -9.02
N VAL A 324 12.04 -17.37 -8.09
CA VAL A 324 12.89 -16.21 -8.37
C VAL A 324 14.31 -16.67 -8.64
N ASP A 325 14.80 -16.45 -9.86
CA ASP A 325 16.22 -16.56 -10.17
C ASP A 325 16.96 -15.34 -9.66
N ARG A 326 17.51 -15.43 -8.45
CA ARG A 326 18.17 -14.31 -7.80
C ARG A 326 19.34 -13.74 -8.59
N ALA A 327 20.04 -14.56 -9.38
CA ALA A 327 21.21 -14.09 -10.13
C ALA A 327 20.83 -13.06 -11.20
N THR A 328 19.65 -13.21 -11.79
CA THR A 328 19.18 -12.40 -12.91
C THR A 328 18.03 -11.45 -12.53
N MET A 329 17.29 -11.74 -11.46
CA MET A 329 16.06 -11.02 -11.09
C MET A 329 16.21 -10.06 -9.89
N THR A 330 17.12 -10.34 -8.95
CA THR A 330 17.22 -9.60 -7.68
C THR A 330 18.65 -9.25 -7.27
N ARG A 331 19.64 -9.53 -8.12
CA ARG A 331 21.03 -9.11 -7.90
C ARG A 331 21.44 -8.09 -8.96
N PRO A 332 22.19 -7.04 -8.56
CA PRO A 332 22.79 -6.85 -7.24
C PRO A 332 21.87 -6.30 -6.14
N PHE A 333 20.64 -5.91 -6.51
CA PHE A 333 19.59 -5.51 -5.59
C PHE A 333 18.24 -5.97 -6.13
N ASN A 334 17.27 -6.07 -5.24
CA ASN A 334 15.89 -6.41 -5.51
C ASN A 334 15.09 -5.14 -5.88
N PRO A 335 14.64 -4.97 -7.13
CA PRO A 335 13.96 -3.77 -7.60
C PRO A 335 12.45 -3.85 -7.32
N HIS A 336 12.05 -3.75 -6.06
CA HIS A 336 10.66 -3.92 -5.67
C HIS A 336 9.80 -2.73 -6.09
N LEU A 337 9.11 -2.86 -7.22
CA LEU A 337 8.11 -1.91 -7.69
C LEU A 337 6.77 -2.16 -6.98
N HIS A 338 6.19 -1.12 -6.38
CA HIS A 338 4.97 -1.19 -5.58
C HIS A 338 3.99 -0.08 -5.94
N TRP A 339 2.74 -0.42 -6.22
CA TRP A 339 1.67 0.57 -6.40
C TRP A 339 1.14 1.02 -5.04
N GLY A 340 1.55 2.20 -4.58
CA GLY A 340 1.17 2.75 -3.29
C GLY A 340 -0.18 3.47 -3.34
N ALA A 341 -1.02 3.23 -2.33
CA ALA A 341 -2.29 3.94 -2.14
C ALA A 341 -2.05 5.43 -1.81
N ARG A 342 -3.15 6.21 -1.72
CA ARG A 342 -3.14 7.63 -1.31
C ARG A 342 -2.45 7.87 0.05
N ASP A 343 -2.48 6.92 0.98
CA ASP A 343 -1.82 7.09 2.27
C ASP A 343 -0.33 6.71 2.22
N MET A 344 0.02 5.69 1.43
CA MET A 344 1.38 5.16 1.32
C MET A 344 2.28 5.99 0.41
N ALA A 345 1.84 6.26 -0.82
CA ALA A 345 2.56 7.05 -1.81
C ALA A 345 2.08 8.50 -1.88
N GLY A 346 0.79 8.74 -1.61
CA GLY A 346 0.23 10.08 -1.76
C GLY A 346 0.10 10.50 -3.22
N TYR A 347 0.16 11.81 -3.41
CA TYR A 347 0.20 12.51 -4.69
C TYR A 347 1.02 13.79 -4.45
N PRO A 348 2.37 13.65 -4.43
CA PRO A 348 3.25 14.77 -4.12
C PRO A 348 3.16 15.87 -5.21
N PRO A 349 3.48 17.13 -4.85
CA PRO A 349 3.92 17.59 -3.52
C PRO A 349 2.76 17.87 -2.54
N VAL A 350 1.51 17.92 -3.00
CA VAL A 350 0.35 18.33 -2.18
C VAL A 350 0.16 17.44 -0.96
N ARG A 351 0.28 16.12 -1.16
CA ARG A 351 0.21 15.14 -0.07
C ARG A 351 1.31 14.10 -0.24
N PRO A 352 2.41 14.18 0.54
CA PRO A 352 3.37 13.10 0.58
C PRO A 352 2.77 11.88 1.30
N GLY A 353 3.11 10.68 0.83
CA GLY A 353 2.75 9.44 1.50
C GLY A 353 3.56 9.18 2.78
N TYR A 354 3.08 8.31 3.67
CA TYR A 354 3.78 8.00 4.93
C TYR A 354 5.15 7.34 4.71
N PHE A 355 5.35 6.70 3.56
CA PHE A 355 6.60 6.01 3.24
C PHE A 355 7.77 7.00 3.07
N ALA A 356 7.49 8.19 2.52
CA ALA A 356 8.47 9.25 2.29
C ALA A 356 8.96 9.95 3.57
N ARG A 357 8.40 9.62 4.74
CA ARG A 357 8.78 10.25 6.00
C ARG A 357 10.15 9.78 6.45
N SER A 358 10.97 10.70 6.93
CA SER A 358 12.34 10.42 7.38
C SER A 358 12.43 9.33 8.45
N ALA A 359 11.42 9.19 9.32
CA ALA A 359 11.37 8.11 10.32
C ALA A 359 11.17 6.73 9.66
N SER A 360 10.23 6.62 8.71
CA SER A 360 9.98 5.40 7.93
C SER A 360 11.22 4.97 7.16
N ILE A 361 11.90 5.91 6.50
CA ILE A 361 13.12 5.63 5.73
C ILE A 361 14.25 5.13 6.63
N LYS A 362 14.48 5.78 7.78
CA LYS A 362 15.49 5.33 8.76
C LYS A 362 15.18 3.94 9.30
N SER A 363 13.90 3.67 9.57
CA SER A 363 13.43 2.35 10.01
C SER A 363 13.75 1.29 8.95
N ALA A 364 13.38 1.55 7.70
CA ALA A 364 13.65 0.64 6.59
C ALA A 364 15.15 0.39 6.38
N GLN A 365 15.97 1.43 6.45
CA GLN A 365 17.43 1.31 6.35
C GLN A 365 18.00 0.36 7.39
N TRP A 366 17.74 0.59 8.68
CA TRP A 366 18.36 -0.23 9.72
C TRP A 366 17.82 -1.68 9.69
N ILE A 367 16.52 -1.87 9.42
CA ILE A 367 15.91 -3.19 9.29
C ILE A 367 16.59 -3.96 8.16
N CYS A 368 16.62 -3.39 6.95
CA CYS A 368 17.17 -4.08 5.80
C CYS A 368 18.68 -4.30 5.92
N ASP A 369 19.45 -3.30 6.38
CA ASP A 369 20.89 -3.43 6.64
C ASP A 369 21.19 -4.57 7.62
N THR A 370 20.35 -4.74 8.63
CA THR A 370 20.48 -5.83 9.61
C THR A 370 20.21 -7.17 8.94
N LEU A 371 19.13 -7.28 8.18
CA LEU A 371 18.72 -8.52 7.54
C LEU A 371 19.73 -9.00 6.49
N ILE A 372 20.22 -8.13 5.61
CA ILE A 372 21.20 -8.53 4.58
C ILE A 372 22.56 -8.95 5.15
N LYS A 373 22.91 -8.53 6.37
CA LYS A 373 24.15 -8.97 7.03
C LYS A 373 24.03 -10.39 7.58
N HIS A 374 22.83 -10.79 8.00
CA HIS A 374 22.59 -12.10 8.61
C HIS A 374 22.10 -13.15 7.62
N PHE A 375 21.34 -12.74 6.59
CA PHE A 375 20.73 -13.65 5.63
C PHE A 375 21.31 -13.43 4.24
N GLN A 376 22.03 -14.44 3.73
CA GLN A 376 22.53 -14.44 2.36
C GLN A 376 21.39 -14.48 1.34
N ASP A 377 20.22 -14.98 1.73
CA ASP A 377 19.06 -15.11 0.85
C ASP A 377 18.20 -13.85 0.73
N PHE A 378 18.47 -12.85 1.56
CA PHE A 378 17.93 -11.51 1.36
C PHE A 378 18.90 -10.68 0.54
N ASP A 379 18.45 -10.25 -0.62
CA ASP A 379 19.16 -9.26 -1.44
C ASP A 379 18.83 -7.84 -0.94
N PRO A 380 19.76 -6.88 -1.07
CA PRO A 380 19.46 -5.48 -0.79
C PRO A 380 18.25 -4.97 -1.57
N LEU A 381 17.49 -4.06 -1.00
CA LEU A 381 16.21 -3.62 -1.55
C LEU A 381 16.30 -2.23 -2.15
N LEU A 382 15.91 -2.09 -3.41
CA LEU A 382 15.55 -0.81 -4.02
C LEU A 382 14.02 -0.75 -4.12
N PHE A 383 13.39 -0.01 -3.21
CA PHE A 383 11.94 0.12 -3.16
C PHE A 383 11.46 1.23 -4.12
N ILE A 384 10.80 0.86 -5.20
CA ILE A 384 10.29 1.79 -6.21
C ILE A 384 8.80 2.01 -5.96
N LEU A 385 8.43 3.17 -5.43
CA LEU A 385 7.07 3.49 -5.04
C LEU A 385 6.35 4.27 -6.14
N ALA A 386 5.30 3.67 -6.72
CA ALA A 386 4.47 4.27 -7.75
C ALA A 386 3.12 4.74 -7.18
N PRO A 387 2.72 6.01 -7.32
CA PRO A 387 1.45 6.50 -6.77
C PRO A 387 0.26 6.01 -7.58
N ALA A 388 -0.58 5.15 -7.00
CA ALA A 388 -1.80 4.65 -7.64
C ALA A 388 -2.85 5.77 -7.86
N ALA A 389 -2.74 6.87 -7.12
CA ALA A 389 -3.69 7.98 -7.19
C ALA A 389 -3.78 8.63 -8.58
N VAL A 390 -2.75 8.49 -9.44
CA VAL A 390 -2.78 9.02 -10.82
C VAL A 390 -3.94 8.45 -11.65
N PHE A 391 -4.36 7.20 -11.39
CA PHE A 391 -5.49 6.59 -12.07
C PHE A 391 -6.86 7.12 -11.63
N MET A 392 -6.92 7.98 -10.61
CA MET A 392 -8.15 8.74 -10.32
C MET A 392 -8.54 9.65 -11.50
N LEU A 393 -7.56 10.04 -12.32
CA LEU A 393 -7.75 10.82 -13.54
C LEU A 393 -8.32 9.99 -14.71
N CYS A 394 -8.46 8.67 -14.58
CA CYS A 394 -9.02 7.80 -15.62
C CYS A 394 -10.53 7.59 -15.38
N PRO A 395 -11.45 8.22 -16.13
CA PRO A 395 -12.88 8.21 -15.82
C PRO A 395 -13.55 6.84 -16.01
N SER A 396 -14.82 6.76 -15.60
CA SER A 396 -15.66 5.59 -15.79
C SER A 396 -16.20 5.50 -17.22
N SER A 397 -16.26 4.30 -17.78
CA SER A 397 -16.89 4.05 -19.09
C SER A 397 -18.39 4.36 -19.11
N SER A 398 -19.04 4.47 -17.94
CA SER A 398 -20.46 4.81 -17.83
C SER A 398 -20.75 6.30 -18.08
N HIS A 399 -19.70 7.14 -18.06
CA HIS A 399 -19.77 8.57 -18.34
C HIS A 399 -18.73 8.94 -19.42
N PRO A 400 -18.96 8.54 -20.69
CA PRO A 400 -17.94 8.68 -21.75
C PRO A 400 -17.48 10.12 -21.97
N ARG A 401 -18.36 11.11 -21.73
CA ARG A 401 -18.04 12.54 -21.84
C ARG A 401 -16.92 12.97 -20.89
N ASP A 402 -16.78 12.33 -19.72
CA ASP A 402 -15.70 12.66 -18.78
C ASP A 402 -14.33 12.40 -19.40
N ALA A 403 -14.18 11.34 -20.19
CA ALA A 403 -12.89 11.01 -20.83
C ALA A 403 -12.47 12.08 -21.84
N GLU A 404 -13.41 12.60 -22.64
CA GLU A 404 -13.15 13.70 -23.59
C GLU A 404 -12.75 14.98 -22.85
N LEU A 405 -13.49 15.36 -21.82
CA LEU A 405 -13.21 16.57 -21.04
C LEU A 405 -11.87 16.49 -20.30
N VAL A 406 -11.51 15.30 -19.80
CA VAL A 406 -10.20 15.10 -19.14
C VAL A 406 -9.06 15.07 -20.17
N ALA A 407 -9.30 14.57 -21.39
CA ALA A 407 -8.32 14.68 -22.46
C ALA A 407 -8.03 16.16 -22.79
N ASP A 408 -9.04 17.03 -22.82
CA ASP A 408 -8.83 18.48 -22.99
C ASP A 408 -7.93 19.08 -21.90
N LEU A 409 -8.06 18.61 -20.65
CA LEU A 409 -7.16 19.02 -19.56
C LEU A 409 -5.72 18.59 -19.85
N PHE A 410 -5.50 17.36 -20.29
CA PHE A 410 -4.16 16.84 -20.58
C PHE A 410 -3.51 17.58 -21.74
N HIS A 411 -4.27 17.89 -22.79
CA HIS A 411 -3.80 18.74 -23.89
C HIS A 411 -3.41 20.14 -23.42
N ALA A 412 -4.19 20.75 -22.52
CA ALA A 412 -3.84 22.06 -21.94
C ALA A 412 -2.58 22.02 -21.06
N LEU A 413 -2.24 20.85 -20.52
CA LEU A 413 -1.01 20.61 -19.75
C LEU A 413 0.18 20.25 -20.64
N ALA A 414 -0.06 19.82 -21.89
CA ALA A 414 0.98 19.48 -22.84
C ALA A 414 1.89 20.71 -23.09
N GLY A 415 3.17 20.58 -22.76
CA GLY A 415 4.16 21.67 -22.88
C GLY A 415 4.44 22.43 -21.58
N LEU A 416 3.68 22.21 -20.50
CA LEU A 416 4.03 22.67 -19.15
C LEU A 416 5.09 21.74 -18.53
N ALA A 417 6.30 21.79 -19.07
CA ALA A 417 7.47 21.22 -18.41
C ALA A 417 7.97 22.23 -17.37
N PRO A 418 7.96 21.90 -16.06
CA PRO A 418 8.56 22.79 -15.08
C PRO A 418 10.06 22.97 -15.42
N PRO A 419 10.61 24.19 -15.30
CA PRO A 419 12.04 24.39 -15.48
C PRO A 419 12.81 23.48 -14.51
N ARG A 420 13.97 22.96 -14.96
CA ARG A 420 14.72 21.91 -14.26
C ARG A 420 15.14 22.23 -12.81
N ASP A 421 15.14 23.51 -12.44
CA ASP A 421 15.63 23.99 -11.15
C ASP A 421 14.51 24.51 -10.21
N VAL A 422 13.25 24.29 -10.57
CA VAL A 422 12.09 24.71 -9.76
C VAL A 422 11.74 23.63 -8.73
N SER A 423 11.43 24.04 -7.49
CA SER A 423 11.00 23.07 -6.47
C SER A 423 9.67 22.42 -6.86
N PRO A 424 9.38 21.19 -6.39
CA PRO A 424 8.09 20.54 -6.65
C PRO A 424 6.88 21.42 -6.30
N GLU A 425 6.96 22.18 -5.20
CA GLU A 425 5.92 23.09 -4.74
C GLU A 425 5.71 24.25 -5.71
N ALA A 426 6.79 24.90 -6.17
CA ALA A 426 6.67 25.99 -7.13
C ALA A 426 6.20 25.50 -8.51
N ALA A 427 6.44 24.24 -8.86
CA ALA A 427 5.89 23.60 -10.05
C ALA A 427 4.37 23.34 -9.96
N MET A 428 3.75 23.47 -8.77
CA MET A 428 2.28 23.32 -8.63
C MET A 428 1.50 24.50 -9.16
N ASP A 429 2.02 25.72 -9.08
CA ASP A 429 1.23 26.93 -9.38
C ASP A 429 0.73 26.94 -10.83
N PRO A 430 1.57 26.70 -11.86
CA PRO A 430 1.11 26.67 -13.25
C PRO A 430 0.10 25.55 -13.51
N VAL A 431 0.30 24.38 -12.92
CA VAL A 431 -0.63 23.24 -13.05
C VAL A 431 -1.97 23.58 -12.40
N SER A 432 -1.95 24.19 -11.22
CA SER A 432 -3.15 24.57 -10.48
C SER A 432 -3.96 25.64 -11.21
N GLU A 433 -3.31 26.58 -11.89
CA GLU A 433 -3.96 27.57 -12.74
C GLU A 433 -4.69 26.92 -13.91
N VAL A 434 -4.03 26.01 -14.64
CA VAL A 434 -4.65 25.27 -15.76
C VAL A 434 -5.82 24.42 -15.27
N VAL A 435 -5.64 23.65 -14.20
CA VAL A 435 -6.69 22.80 -13.62
C VAL A 435 -7.87 23.64 -13.15
N ARG A 436 -7.65 24.79 -12.51
CA ARG A 436 -8.71 25.70 -12.07
C ARG A 436 -9.49 26.26 -13.25
N GLY A 437 -8.78 26.73 -14.28
CA GLY A 437 -9.41 27.28 -15.49
C GLY A 437 -10.22 26.24 -16.24
N TRP A 438 -9.68 25.02 -16.37
CA TRP A 438 -10.40 23.88 -16.94
C TRP A 438 -11.64 23.53 -16.12
N LEU A 439 -11.50 23.32 -14.80
CA LEU A 439 -12.60 22.92 -13.94
C LEU A 439 -13.73 23.95 -13.97
N ALA A 440 -13.43 25.25 -14.00
CA ALA A 440 -14.44 26.30 -14.10
C ALA A 440 -15.30 26.20 -15.38
N ARG A 441 -14.71 25.73 -16.49
CA ARG A 441 -15.43 25.55 -17.78
C ARG A 441 -16.14 24.21 -17.87
N SER A 442 -15.45 23.12 -17.49
CA SER A 442 -15.92 21.74 -17.72
C SER A 442 -16.85 21.22 -16.62
N ARG A 443 -16.86 21.82 -15.42
CA ARG A 443 -17.63 21.33 -14.26
C ARG A 443 -19.12 21.06 -14.52
N PRO A 444 -19.87 21.89 -15.28
CA PRO A 444 -21.28 21.61 -15.57
C PRO A 444 -21.50 20.33 -16.38
N GLU A 445 -20.49 19.87 -17.13
CA GLU A 445 -20.57 18.69 -18.00
C GLU A 445 -19.93 17.44 -17.38
N LEU A 446 -19.06 17.60 -16.38
CA LEU A 446 -18.45 16.47 -15.66
C LEU A 446 -19.47 15.72 -14.81
N SER A 447 -19.39 14.39 -14.81
CA SER A 447 -20.23 13.57 -13.94
C SER A 447 -19.94 13.84 -12.45
N SER A 448 -20.98 13.74 -11.62
CA SER A 448 -20.79 13.77 -10.16
C SER A 448 -19.90 12.63 -9.68
N TYR A 449 -19.95 11.48 -10.37
CA TYR A 449 -19.12 10.32 -10.09
C TYR A 449 -17.63 10.65 -10.21
N PHE A 450 -17.19 11.24 -11.33
CA PHE A 450 -15.79 11.62 -11.54
C PHE A 450 -15.33 12.64 -10.48
N LEU A 451 -16.12 13.69 -10.25
CA LEU A 451 -15.80 14.73 -9.26
C LEU A 451 -15.68 14.15 -7.85
N SER A 452 -16.53 13.19 -7.48
CA SER A 452 -16.55 12.60 -6.14
C SER A 452 -15.26 11.89 -5.75
N ARG A 453 -14.49 11.40 -6.74
CA ARG A 453 -13.22 10.69 -6.51
C ARG A 453 -12.19 11.55 -5.78
N PHE A 454 -12.25 12.86 -5.96
CA PHE A 454 -11.28 13.80 -5.41
C PHE A 454 -11.67 14.33 -4.01
N HIS A 455 -12.85 13.98 -3.50
CA HIS A 455 -13.24 14.36 -2.15
C HIS A 455 -12.46 13.59 -1.06
N PRO A 456 -12.29 14.19 0.13
CA PRO A 456 -11.70 13.51 1.28
C PRO A 456 -12.62 12.39 1.82
N ARG A 457 -12.00 11.24 2.16
CA ARG A 457 -12.54 10.14 2.98
C ARG A 457 -13.99 9.73 2.74
N ARG A 458 -14.31 9.22 1.55
CA ARG A 458 -15.49 8.38 1.36
C ARG A 458 -15.12 7.19 0.50
N GLY A 459 -14.96 6.02 1.11
CA GLY A 459 -14.80 4.78 0.36
C GLY A 459 -16.02 4.47 -0.52
N LEU A 460 -17.20 4.97 -0.14
CA LEU A 460 -18.48 4.58 -0.77
C LEU A 460 -19.58 5.65 -0.81
N ALA A 461 -19.52 6.71 0.01
CA ALA A 461 -20.54 7.75 -0.04
C ALA A 461 -20.31 8.66 -1.25
N GLN A 462 -21.11 8.45 -2.29
CA GLN A 462 -21.12 9.20 -3.53
C GLN A 462 -22.44 9.95 -3.67
N ASP A 463 -22.37 11.16 -4.24
CA ASP A 463 -23.55 11.91 -4.63
C ASP A 463 -23.92 11.53 -6.08
N GLY A 464 -25.16 11.08 -6.30
CA GLY A 464 -25.69 10.74 -7.61
C GLY A 464 -25.85 9.24 -7.89
N GLU A 465 -26.08 8.90 -9.15
CA GLU A 465 -26.33 7.53 -9.59
C GLU A 465 -25.01 6.74 -9.68
N VAL A 466 -24.95 5.60 -8.99
CA VAL A 466 -23.79 4.72 -8.99
C VAL A 466 -23.88 3.78 -10.20
N PRO A 467 -22.82 3.64 -11.02
CA PRO A 467 -22.83 2.70 -12.13
C PRO A 467 -23.10 1.26 -11.68
N VAL A 468 -23.93 0.53 -12.44
CA VAL A 468 -24.13 -0.92 -12.20
C VAL A 468 -22.82 -1.67 -12.39
N HIS A 469 -22.11 -1.36 -13.47
CA HIS A 469 -20.77 -1.84 -13.79
C HIS A 469 -20.09 -0.78 -14.64
N SER A 470 -18.78 -0.56 -14.44
CA SER A 470 -17.98 0.28 -15.34
C SER A 470 -16.53 -0.16 -15.42
N SER A 471 -15.89 0.07 -16.56
CA SER A 471 -14.44 -0.08 -16.73
C SER A 471 -13.76 1.29 -16.67
N VAL A 472 -12.46 1.29 -16.42
CA VAL A 472 -11.66 2.52 -16.33
C VAL A 472 -11.13 2.90 -17.71
N VAL A 473 -11.55 4.07 -18.21
CA VAL A 473 -11.15 4.61 -19.50
C VAL A 473 -9.90 5.49 -19.34
N GLU A 474 -8.90 5.25 -20.18
CA GLU A 474 -7.73 6.14 -20.28
C GLU A 474 -8.06 7.28 -21.24
N PRO A 475 -8.05 8.54 -20.77
CA PRO A 475 -8.20 9.68 -21.66
C PRO A 475 -6.99 9.80 -22.59
N GLU A 476 -7.21 10.31 -23.80
CA GLU A 476 -6.12 10.72 -24.68
C GLU A 476 -5.19 11.72 -23.98
N GLY A 477 -3.88 11.53 -24.10
CA GLY A 477 -2.88 12.36 -23.41
C GLY A 477 -2.44 11.83 -22.04
N PHE A 478 -3.08 10.78 -21.49
CA PHE A 478 -2.73 10.28 -20.14
C PHE A 478 -1.32 9.69 -20.07
N ARG A 479 -0.90 8.95 -21.10
CA ARG A 479 0.41 8.27 -21.13
C ARG A 479 1.57 9.24 -21.29
N GLU A 480 1.29 10.40 -21.86
CA GLU A 480 2.24 11.47 -22.14
C GLU A 480 2.55 12.30 -20.88
N LEU A 481 1.64 12.31 -19.90
CA LEU A 481 1.91 12.94 -18.61
C LEU A 481 3.05 12.23 -17.90
N SER A 482 3.92 13.01 -17.27
CA SER A 482 4.83 12.45 -16.27
C SER A 482 4.06 12.01 -15.01
N VAL A 483 4.60 11.05 -14.28
CA VAL A 483 4.04 10.63 -12.98
C VAL A 483 3.91 11.84 -12.03
N ALA A 484 4.90 12.73 -12.02
CA ALA A 484 4.83 13.97 -11.25
C ALA A 484 3.72 14.91 -11.73
N GLN A 485 3.61 15.17 -13.04
CA GLN A 485 2.51 15.99 -13.57
C GLN A 485 1.14 15.42 -13.20
N ALA A 486 0.93 14.12 -13.35
CA ALA A 486 -0.32 13.46 -12.97
C ALA A 486 -0.61 13.61 -11.47
N CYS A 487 0.40 13.47 -10.59
CA CYS A 487 0.25 13.72 -9.16
C CYS A 487 -0.14 15.17 -8.84
N ARG A 488 0.47 16.15 -9.54
CA ARG A 488 0.15 17.57 -9.39
C ARG A 488 -1.30 17.85 -9.81
N VAL A 489 -1.78 17.25 -10.90
CA VAL A 489 -3.18 17.38 -11.34
C VAL A 489 -4.15 16.80 -10.30
N VAL A 490 -3.88 15.60 -9.79
CA VAL A 490 -4.67 15.00 -8.71
C VAL A 490 -4.68 15.91 -7.48
N GLY A 491 -3.51 16.43 -7.08
CA GLY A 491 -3.38 17.35 -5.96
C GLY A 491 -4.20 18.63 -6.11
N ALA A 492 -4.14 19.26 -7.29
CA ALA A 492 -4.92 20.45 -7.62
C ALA A 492 -6.43 20.18 -7.59
N LEU A 493 -6.89 19.06 -8.16
CA LEU A 493 -8.30 18.67 -8.12
C LEU A 493 -8.80 18.42 -6.70
N VAL A 494 -8.03 17.72 -5.87
CA VAL A 494 -8.37 17.51 -4.46
C VAL A 494 -8.50 18.85 -3.74
N GLN A 495 -7.55 19.76 -3.89
CA GLN A 495 -7.60 21.08 -3.24
C GLN A 495 -8.78 21.96 -3.69
N LEU A 496 -9.15 21.89 -4.98
CA LEU A 496 -10.25 22.68 -5.55
C LEU A 496 -11.64 22.10 -5.22
N LEU A 497 -11.73 20.79 -4.97
CA LEU A 497 -12.97 20.07 -4.69
C LEU A 497 -13.16 19.74 -3.20
N GLU A 498 -12.12 19.86 -2.37
CA GLU A 498 -12.25 19.77 -0.92
C GLU A 498 -13.08 20.98 -0.43
N PRO A 499 -14.24 20.77 0.23
CA PRO A 499 -14.97 21.88 0.82
C PRO A 499 -14.08 22.61 1.84
N PRO A 500 -14.22 23.93 2.01
CA PRO A 500 -13.41 24.69 2.95
C PRO A 500 -13.48 24.01 4.33
N ARG A 501 -12.31 23.67 4.88
CA ARG A 501 -12.23 23.01 6.19
C ARG A 501 -12.97 23.86 7.22
N SER A 502 -13.96 23.27 7.88
CA SER A 502 -14.48 23.83 9.12
C SER A 502 -13.31 23.90 10.11
N PRO A 503 -13.07 25.04 10.79
CA PRO A 503 -11.93 25.25 11.69
C PRO A 503 -11.85 24.26 12.88
N ASN A 504 -12.85 23.40 13.06
CA ASN A 504 -12.96 22.45 14.16
C ASN A 504 -12.72 20.98 13.76
N SER A 505 -12.22 20.67 12.56
CA SER A 505 -11.90 19.27 12.21
C SER A 505 -10.56 18.87 12.83
N PRO A 506 -10.51 17.93 13.80
CA PRO A 506 -9.25 17.51 14.39
C PRO A 506 -8.39 16.80 13.34
N SER A 507 -7.11 17.14 13.32
CA SER A 507 -6.08 16.30 12.71
C SER A 507 -6.07 14.96 13.44
N SER A 508 -6.66 13.90 12.86
CA SER A 508 -6.55 12.56 13.44
C SER A 508 -5.06 12.17 13.53
N PRO A 509 -4.59 11.65 14.68
CA PRO A 509 -3.33 10.95 14.74
C PRO A 509 -3.46 9.58 14.07
N GLU A 510 -2.35 9.11 13.52
CA GLU A 510 -2.15 7.84 12.78
C GLU A 510 -2.59 6.56 13.50
#